data_AF-A0AAN8I2H3-F1
#
_entry.id   AF-A0AAN8I2H3-F1
#
_cell.length_a   1.000
_cell.length_b   1.000
_cell.length_c   1.000
_cell.angle_alpha   90.00
_cell.angle_beta   90.00
_cell.angle_gamma   90.00
#
_symmetry.space_group_name_H-M   'P 1'
#
loop_
_entity.id
_entity.type
_entity.pdbx_description
1 polymer ?
#
loop_
_entity_poly.entity_id
_entity_poly.type
_entity_poly.pdbx_seq_one_letter_code
_entity_poly.pdbx_strand_id
1 'polypeptide(L)'
;IDECRYGYCQQLCANVPGSYSCSCNTGFLLNTDSRTCQDVDECEEEPCSHGCLNSYGSFMCNCDEGFELAVDGITCKDLNECEFSDFLCQHNCVNTPGSFYCLCPPGYYVFEDGRSCEDINECDTGNNTCTTEQVCFNFQGGYTCLDPLQCQPPYIEVGDNQCMCSAENPACRDQPFTILYRHMDLSPGRAVPADIFQMQATTRYPGAFYIFQIKSGNDGREFYMRQTSNVSATLVLSRPISGPREVVLDLEMVTVNNVINFRGSSIIRVTIFVAEHKF
;
A
#
# COMPACT_ATOMS: atom_id res chain seq x y z
N ILE A 1 69.27 -33.75 27.84
CA ILE A 1 68.21 -34.42 27.06
C ILE A 1 67.35 -33.30 26.50
N ASP A 2 66.70 -33.48 25.35
CA ASP A 2 65.77 -32.46 24.84
C ASP A 2 64.35 -32.98 24.96
N GLU A 3 63.75 -32.69 26.11
CA GLU A 3 62.44 -33.17 26.53
C GLU A 3 61.34 -32.72 25.55
N CYS A 4 61.50 -31.59 24.87
CA CYS A 4 60.54 -31.11 23.89
C CYS A 4 60.44 -32.00 22.64
N ARG A 5 61.47 -32.80 22.32
CA ARG A 5 61.43 -33.77 21.20
C ARG A 5 60.63 -35.03 21.49
N TYR A 6 60.29 -35.28 22.75
CA TYR A 6 59.59 -36.49 23.19
C TYR A 6 58.09 -36.26 23.43
N GLY A 7 57.57 -35.05 23.20
CA GLY A 7 56.14 -34.75 23.33
C GLY A 7 55.63 -34.69 24.77
N TYR A 8 56.46 -34.26 25.73
CA TYR A 8 56.06 -34.18 27.14
C TYR A 8 55.08 -33.02 27.47
N CYS A 9 54.95 -32.04 26.59
CA CYS A 9 53.97 -30.95 26.70
C CYS A 9 52.87 -31.11 25.64
N GLN A 10 51.63 -30.79 25.99
CA GLN A 10 50.50 -30.87 25.05
C GLN A 10 50.58 -29.82 23.94
N GLN A 11 51.00 -28.60 24.26
CA GLN A 11 51.03 -27.48 23.32
C GLN A 11 52.44 -26.89 23.15
N LEU A 12 52.84 -25.92 23.99
CA LEU A 12 54.14 -25.26 23.87
C LEU A 12 55.14 -25.83 24.87
N CYS A 13 56.40 -26.00 24.42
CA CYS A 13 57.50 -26.52 25.23
C CYS A 13 58.74 -25.64 25.08
N ALA A 14 59.31 -25.22 26.20
CA ALA A 14 60.58 -24.52 26.26
C ALA A 14 61.60 -25.34 27.07
N ASN A 15 62.73 -25.66 26.47
CA ASN A 15 63.82 -26.34 27.17
C ASN A 15 64.59 -25.31 28.03
N VAL A 16 64.81 -25.63 29.30
CA VAL A 16 65.52 -24.76 30.26
C VAL A 16 66.70 -25.52 30.87
N PRO A 17 67.78 -24.84 31.32
CA PRO A 17 68.91 -25.55 31.90
C PRO A 17 68.51 -26.46 33.07
N GLY A 18 68.63 -27.78 32.87
CA GLY A 18 68.31 -28.80 33.86
C GLY A 18 66.86 -29.30 33.86
N SER A 19 65.96 -28.77 33.01
CA SER A 19 64.56 -29.23 32.92
C SER A 19 63.86 -28.73 31.64
N TYR A 20 62.53 -28.74 31.63
CA TYR A 20 61.71 -28.15 30.58
C TYR A 20 60.50 -27.45 31.23
N SER A 21 59.92 -26.48 30.52
CA SER A 21 58.73 -25.75 30.94
C SER A 21 57.68 -25.86 29.84
N CYS A 22 56.47 -26.30 30.22
CA CYS A 22 55.32 -26.29 29.33
C CYS A 22 54.53 -24.99 29.51
N SER A 23 53.99 -24.48 28.41
CA SER A 23 53.01 -23.39 28.41
C SER A 23 51.89 -23.70 27.42
N CYS A 24 50.81 -22.95 27.52
CA CYS A 24 49.65 -23.10 26.65
C CYS A 24 49.54 -21.92 25.69
N ASN A 25 48.89 -22.15 24.55
CA ASN A 25 48.48 -21.11 23.63
C ASN A 25 47.45 -20.18 24.30
N THR A 26 47.22 -19.00 23.72
CA THR A 26 46.12 -18.12 24.14
C THR A 26 44.78 -18.88 24.12
N GLY A 27 43.90 -18.61 25.10
CA GLY A 27 42.63 -19.34 25.28
C GLY A 27 42.75 -20.61 26.12
N PHE A 28 43.92 -20.90 26.71
CA PHE A 28 44.15 -22.10 27.52
C PHE A 28 44.91 -21.81 28.81
N LEU A 29 44.58 -22.54 29.87
CA LEU A 29 45.28 -22.54 31.15
C LEU A 29 46.05 -23.85 31.36
N LEU A 30 47.25 -23.74 31.92
CA LEU A 30 48.08 -24.91 32.26
C LEU A 30 47.49 -25.64 33.47
N ASN A 31 47.22 -26.94 33.32
CA ASN A 31 46.69 -27.78 34.38
C ASN A 31 47.68 -28.00 35.52
N THR A 32 47.18 -28.57 36.63
CA THR A 32 47.96 -28.88 37.83
C THR A 32 49.11 -29.87 37.59
N ASP A 33 49.07 -30.63 36.50
CA ASP A 33 50.13 -31.54 36.08
C ASP A 33 51.32 -30.83 35.40
N SER A 34 51.23 -29.51 35.18
CA SER A 34 52.21 -28.67 34.49
C SER A 34 52.55 -29.15 33.07
N ARG A 35 51.66 -29.90 32.42
CA ARG A 35 51.89 -30.53 31.10
C ARG A 35 50.71 -30.43 30.14
N THR A 36 49.48 -30.50 30.66
CA THR A 36 48.25 -30.43 29.86
C THR A 36 47.63 -29.03 29.93
N CYS A 37 46.88 -28.69 28.89
CA CYS A 37 46.22 -27.39 28.72
C CYS A 37 44.71 -27.60 28.74
N GLN A 38 44.03 -26.92 29.67
CA GLN A 38 42.59 -26.85 29.74
C GLN A 38 42.12 -25.59 29.02
N ASP A 39 41.05 -25.74 28.24
CA ASP A 39 40.36 -24.65 27.57
C ASP A 39 39.81 -23.64 28.58
N VAL A 40 39.95 -22.35 28.31
CA VAL A 40 39.34 -21.29 29.10
C VAL A 40 37.93 -21.07 28.59
N ASP A 41 36.94 -21.18 29.47
CA ASP A 41 35.58 -20.80 29.09
C ASP A 41 35.44 -19.27 29.19
N GLU A 42 35.62 -18.58 28.06
CA GLU A 42 35.49 -17.12 28.05
C GLU A 42 34.02 -16.67 28.24
N CYS A 43 33.04 -17.56 28.10
CA CYS A 43 31.62 -17.21 28.26
C CYS A 43 31.19 -16.99 29.72
N GLU A 44 31.97 -17.47 30.70
CA GLU A 44 31.70 -17.25 32.13
C GLU A 44 31.77 -15.76 32.53
N GLU A 45 32.47 -14.93 31.75
CA GLU A 45 32.56 -13.47 31.97
C GLU A 45 31.57 -12.67 31.11
N GLU A 46 30.64 -13.35 30.42
CA GLU A 46 29.63 -12.79 29.51
C GLU A 46 30.18 -11.69 28.57
N PRO A 47 31.19 -12.01 27.72
CA PRO A 47 31.84 -11.03 26.87
C PRO A 47 30.93 -10.52 25.74
N CYS A 48 29.94 -11.32 25.32
CA CYS A 48 29.05 -11.08 24.18
C CYS A 48 27.86 -10.17 24.55
N SER A 49 27.33 -9.42 23.59
CA SER A 49 26.10 -8.64 23.82
C SER A 49 24.84 -9.50 23.98
N HIS A 50 24.78 -10.65 23.30
CA HIS A 50 23.68 -11.62 23.37
C HIS A 50 24.23 -12.99 23.79
N GLY A 51 24.10 -14.02 22.96
CA GLY A 51 24.56 -15.36 23.30
C GLY A 51 26.07 -15.55 23.11
N CYS A 52 26.64 -16.43 23.92
CA CYS A 52 28.04 -16.83 23.86
C CYS A 52 28.15 -18.36 23.75
N LEU A 53 29.05 -18.83 22.88
CA LEU A 53 29.37 -20.23 22.69
C LEU A 53 30.88 -20.41 22.87
N ASN A 54 31.27 -21.11 23.93
CA ASN A 54 32.66 -21.47 24.15
C ASN A 54 33.10 -22.52 23.10
N SER A 55 34.30 -22.35 22.56
CA SER A 55 34.89 -23.23 21.55
C SER A 55 36.33 -23.58 21.93
N TYR A 56 36.92 -24.60 21.32
CA TYR A 56 38.26 -25.00 21.73
C TYR A 56 39.32 -23.95 21.34
N GLY A 57 39.84 -23.23 22.34
CA GLY A 57 40.86 -22.20 22.26
C GLY A 57 40.36 -20.78 21.95
N SER A 58 39.04 -20.56 22.01
CA SER A 58 38.38 -19.26 21.76
C SER A 58 36.89 -19.37 22.08
N PHE A 59 36.15 -18.27 21.99
CA PHE A 59 34.69 -18.26 22.00
C PHE A 59 34.11 -17.66 20.71
N MET A 60 32.81 -17.83 20.51
CA MET A 60 32.03 -17.18 19.46
C MET A 60 30.75 -16.58 20.04
N CYS A 61 30.44 -15.35 19.64
CA CYS A 61 29.16 -14.73 19.99
C CYS A 61 28.09 -15.03 18.93
N ASN A 62 26.85 -15.23 19.37
CA ASN A 62 25.68 -15.32 18.51
C ASN A 62 24.67 -14.24 18.86
N CYS A 63 24.05 -13.68 17.82
CA CYS A 63 23.03 -12.66 17.99
C CYS A 63 21.63 -13.26 17.93
N ASP A 64 20.71 -12.69 18.70
CA ASP A 64 19.29 -13.00 18.63
C ASP A 64 18.70 -12.64 17.25
N GLU A 65 17.50 -13.15 16.97
CA GLU A 65 16.79 -12.86 15.71
C GLU A 65 16.60 -11.34 15.52
N GLY A 66 16.83 -10.85 14.30
CA GLY A 66 16.79 -9.42 13.99
C GLY A 66 18.09 -8.66 14.29
N PHE A 67 19.19 -9.35 14.65
CA PHE A 67 20.50 -8.73 14.89
C PHE A 67 21.62 -9.39 14.09
N GLU A 68 22.65 -8.61 13.74
CA GLU A 68 23.87 -9.07 13.10
C GLU A 68 25.11 -8.86 13.99
N LEU A 69 26.07 -9.77 13.87
CA LEU A 69 27.33 -9.67 14.59
C LEU A 69 28.22 -8.61 13.94
N ALA A 70 28.66 -7.63 14.73
CA ALA A 70 29.54 -6.57 14.27
C ALA A 70 30.96 -7.10 13.97
N VAL A 71 31.77 -6.24 13.32
CA VAL A 71 33.15 -6.57 12.91
C VAL A 71 34.07 -6.92 14.09
N ASP A 72 33.73 -6.49 15.30
CA ASP A 72 34.46 -6.85 16.52
C ASP A 72 34.22 -8.30 16.96
N GLY A 73 33.24 -8.99 16.37
CA GLY A 73 32.87 -10.37 16.70
C GLY A 73 32.15 -10.53 18.05
N ILE A 74 31.74 -9.41 18.68
CA ILE A 74 31.22 -9.38 20.05
C ILE A 74 29.89 -8.63 20.14
N THR A 75 29.80 -7.49 19.46
CA THR A 75 28.64 -6.62 19.55
C THR A 75 27.56 -7.07 18.57
N CYS A 76 26.33 -7.23 19.06
CA CYS A 76 25.18 -7.47 18.21
C CYS A 76 24.52 -6.14 17.85
N LYS A 77 24.41 -5.86 16.56
CA LYS A 77 23.77 -4.66 16.03
C LYS A 77 22.43 -5.03 15.43
N ASP A 78 21.45 -4.18 15.69
CA ASP A 78 20.13 -4.31 15.13
C ASP A 78 20.17 -4.28 13.60
N LEU A 79 19.50 -5.23 12.96
CA LEU A 79 19.34 -5.26 11.51
C LEU A 79 18.18 -4.35 11.14
N ASN A 80 18.48 -3.22 10.49
CA ASN A 80 17.43 -2.31 10.05
C ASN A 80 16.69 -2.86 8.82
N GLU A 81 15.65 -3.67 9.01
CA GLU A 81 14.95 -4.32 7.89
C GLU A 81 14.30 -3.32 6.92
N CYS A 82 13.99 -2.11 7.40
CA CYS A 82 13.47 -1.02 6.59
C CYS A 82 14.47 -0.52 5.55
N GLU A 83 15.78 -0.69 5.75
CA GLU A 83 16.81 -0.32 4.77
C GLU A 83 17.14 -1.46 3.79
N PHE A 84 16.76 -2.69 4.11
CA PHE A 84 17.05 -3.86 3.29
C PHE A 84 16.00 -4.16 2.22
N SER A 85 14.74 -3.75 2.42
CA SER A 85 13.66 -4.04 1.49
C SER A 85 12.60 -2.94 1.43
N ASP A 86 12.53 -2.25 0.29
CA ASP A 86 11.49 -1.26 -0.01
C ASP A 86 10.07 -1.86 -0.07
N PHE A 87 9.94 -3.19 -0.21
CA PHE A 87 8.67 -3.90 -0.31
C PHE A 87 8.23 -4.55 1.02
N LEU A 88 8.90 -4.22 2.12
CA LEU A 88 8.62 -4.82 3.42
C LEU A 88 7.26 -4.35 3.99
N CYS A 89 6.97 -3.07 3.83
CA CYS A 89 5.72 -2.43 4.22
C CYS A 89 5.07 -1.81 2.98
N GLN A 90 3.73 -1.79 2.92
CA GLN A 90 3.02 -1.15 1.81
C GLN A 90 3.14 0.39 1.83
N HIS A 91 3.44 0.98 3.00
CA HIS A 91 3.62 2.43 3.15
C HIS A 91 4.87 2.84 3.93
N ASN A 92 4.79 3.01 5.25
CA ASN A 92 5.94 3.41 6.07
C ASN A 92 6.44 2.23 6.90
N CYS A 93 7.76 2.02 6.91
CA CYS A 93 8.42 1.06 7.78
C CYS A 93 9.09 1.79 8.95
N VAL A 94 8.90 1.26 10.17
CA VAL A 94 9.59 1.75 11.36
C VAL A 94 10.40 0.62 11.97
N ASN A 95 11.72 0.82 11.98
CA ASN A 95 12.65 -0.12 12.56
C ASN A 95 12.64 -0.05 14.09
N THR A 96 12.76 -1.21 14.74
CA THR A 96 12.80 -1.37 16.19
C THR A 96 13.88 -2.38 16.58
N PRO A 97 14.41 -2.36 17.80
CA PRO A 97 15.39 -3.38 18.20
C PRO A 97 14.84 -4.81 18.05
N GLY A 98 15.43 -5.59 17.15
CA GLY A 98 15.10 -6.99 16.85
C GLY A 98 13.91 -7.21 15.92
N SER A 99 13.29 -6.15 15.39
CA SER A 99 12.13 -6.28 14.51
C SER A 99 11.76 -4.96 13.82
N PHE A 100 10.65 -4.95 13.10
CA PHE A 100 10.08 -3.74 12.53
C PHE A 100 8.55 -3.79 12.62
N TYR A 101 7.92 -2.64 12.43
CA TYR A 101 6.48 -2.58 12.21
C TYR A 101 6.13 -1.59 11.11
N CYS A 102 5.02 -1.86 10.43
CA CYS A 102 4.52 -1.01 9.36
C CYS A 102 3.49 -0.02 9.88
N LEU A 103 3.47 1.18 9.29
CA LEU A 103 2.51 2.23 9.56
C LEU A 103 1.77 2.60 8.27
N CYS A 104 0.46 2.72 8.39
CA CYS A 104 -0.42 3.17 7.33
C CYS A 104 -0.72 4.67 7.47
N PRO A 105 -1.01 5.37 6.36
CA PRO A 105 -1.37 6.77 6.42
C PRO A 105 -2.76 6.97 7.04
N PRO A 106 -3.15 8.22 7.38
CA PRO A 106 -4.47 8.51 7.90
C PRO A 106 -5.58 8.00 6.97
N GLY A 107 -6.67 7.47 7.55
CA GLY A 107 -7.75 6.82 6.79
C GLY A 107 -7.49 5.33 6.51
N TYR A 108 -6.34 4.79 6.92
CA TYR A 108 -5.98 3.39 6.73
C TYR A 108 -5.52 2.73 8.03
N TYR A 109 -5.70 1.41 8.12
CA TYR A 109 -5.19 0.59 9.20
C TYR A 109 -4.28 -0.54 8.67
N VAL A 110 -3.39 -1.04 9.52
CA VAL A 110 -2.50 -2.15 9.18
C VAL A 110 -3.31 -3.46 9.19
N PHE A 111 -3.29 -4.19 8.09
CA PHE A 111 -3.99 -5.46 7.92
C PHE A 111 -3.39 -6.58 8.78
N GLU A 112 -4.06 -7.73 8.83
CA GLU A 112 -3.66 -8.89 9.65
C GLU A 112 -2.25 -9.42 9.34
N ASP A 113 -1.71 -9.14 8.15
CA ASP A 113 -0.35 -9.50 7.75
C ASP A 113 0.74 -8.61 8.37
N GLY A 114 0.34 -7.53 9.07
CA GLY A 114 1.24 -6.57 9.69
C GLY A 114 1.98 -5.65 8.70
N ARG A 115 1.65 -5.72 7.40
CA ARG A 115 2.42 -5.07 6.33
C ARG A 115 1.58 -4.28 5.35
N SER A 116 0.38 -4.75 5.07
CA SER A 116 -0.55 -4.13 4.15
C SER A 116 -1.42 -3.09 4.84
N CYS A 117 -1.90 -2.12 4.08
CA CYS A 117 -2.80 -1.06 4.49
C CYS A 117 -4.17 -1.27 3.88
N GLU A 118 -5.18 -1.33 4.74
CA GLU A 118 -6.58 -1.38 4.33
C GLU A 118 -7.30 -0.09 4.72
N ASP A 119 -8.22 0.31 3.85
CA ASP A 119 -9.03 1.51 4.02
C ASP A 119 -9.98 1.36 5.22
N ILE A 120 -10.04 2.38 6.07
CA ILE A 120 -11.00 2.43 7.17
C ILE A 120 -12.34 2.83 6.57
N ASN A 121 -13.31 1.92 6.57
CA ASN A 121 -14.66 2.30 6.14
C ASN A 121 -15.38 3.08 7.26
N GLU A 122 -15.37 4.41 7.20
CA GLU A 122 -16.04 5.25 8.20
C GLU A 122 -17.58 5.16 8.15
N CYS A 123 -18.12 4.73 7.01
CA CYS A 123 -19.56 4.51 6.86
C CYS A 123 -20.01 3.24 7.61
N ASP A 124 -19.19 2.19 7.63
CA ASP A 124 -19.51 0.93 8.33
C ASP A 124 -19.21 1.01 9.83
N THR A 125 -18.13 1.68 10.21
CA THR A 125 -17.73 1.84 11.62
C THR A 125 -18.59 2.86 12.37
N GLY A 126 -19.36 3.69 11.65
CA GLY A 126 -20.13 4.78 12.23
C GLY A 126 -19.29 5.96 12.70
N ASN A 127 -17.98 5.97 12.42
CA ASN A 127 -17.07 7.08 12.73
C ASN A 127 -17.11 8.17 11.64
N ASN A 128 -18.31 8.57 11.25
CA ASN A 128 -18.54 9.62 10.26
C ASN A 128 -19.31 10.78 10.87
N THR A 129 -19.17 11.97 10.28
CA THR A 129 -19.87 13.19 10.70
C THR A 129 -21.18 13.42 9.92
N CYS A 130 -21.68 12.41 9.21
CA CYS A 130 -22.87 12.58 8.38
C CYS A 130 -24.13 12.74 9.22
N THR A 131 -25.04 13.60 8.78
CA THR A 131 -26.35 13.71 9.41
C THR A 131 -27.21 12.49 9.07
N THR A 132 -28.29 12.27 9.82
CA THR A 132 -29.23 11.17 9.55
C THR A 132 -29.95 11.27 8.20
N GLU A 133 -29.94 12.45 7.58
CA GLU A 133 -30.53 12.68 6.26
C GLU A 133 -29.51 12.48 5.13
N GLN A 134 -28.21 12.51 5.42
CA GLN A 134 -27.16 12.34 4.42
C GLN A 134 -26.82 10.87 4.19
N VAL A 135 -26.37 10.58 2.98
CA VAL A 135 -25.85 9.26 2.61
C VAL A 135 -24.33 9.28 2.74
N CYS A 136 -23.78 8.41 3.59
CA CYS A 136 -22.33 8.26 3.71
C CYS A 136 -21.78 7.51 2.48
N PHE A 137 -20.75 8.07 1.85
CA PHE A 137 -20.01 7.43 0.78
C PHE A 137 -18.54 7.30 1.17
N ASN A 138 -18.08 6.07 1.29
CA ASN A 138 -16.71 5.72 1.61
C ASN A 138 -15.87 5.66 0.33
N PHE A 139 -14.65 6.17 0.36
CA PHE A 139 -13.67 6.04 -0.70
C PHE A 139 -12.28 5.81 -0.11
N GLN A 140 -11.33 5.43 -0.96
CA GLN A 140 -9.95 5.17 -0.51
C GLN A 140 -9.34 6.41 0.19
N GLY A 141 -9.06 6.29 1.48
CA GLY A 141 -8.45 7.30 2.34
C GLY A 141 -9.44 8.22 3.04
N GLY A 142 -10.75 7.95 2.97
CA GLY A 142 -11.74 8.63 3.79
C GLY A 142 -13.16 8.57 3.24
N TYR A 143 -14.00 9.49 3.70
CA TYR A 143 -15.43 9.46 3.38
C TYR A 143 -15.97 10.85 3.07
N THR A 144 -17.16 10.88 2.49
CA THR A 144 -17.93 12.10 2.31
C THR A 144 -19.40 11.86 2.59
N CYS A 145 -20.07 12.91 3.05
CA CYS A 145 -21.50 12.91 3.30
C CYS A 145 -22.20 13.51 2.09
N LEU A 146 -22.96 12.70 1.37
CA LEU A 146 -23.71 13.12 0.20
C LEU A 146 -25.09 13.59 0.64
N ASP A 147 -25.44 14.81 0.26
CA ASP A 147 -26.77 15.34 0.48
C ASP A 147 -27.81 14.56 -0.34
N PRO A 148 -29.05 14.40 0.16
CA PRO A 148 -30.16 13.88 -0.62
C PRO A 148 -30.29 14.62 -1.96
N LEU A 149 -30.56 13.86 -3.01
CA LEU A 149 -30.71 14.44 -4.34
C LEU A 149 -31.84 15.48 -4.35
N GLN A 150 -31.51 16.70 -4.74
CA GLN A 150 -32.49 17.76 -4.98
C GLN A 150 -32.45 18.19 -6.44
N CYS A 151 -33.43 17.74 -7.22
CA CYS A 151 -33.58 18.14 -8.61
C CYS A 151 -33.97 19.61 -8.72
N GLN A 152 -33.16 20.40 -9.44
CA GLN A 152 -33.46 21.80 -9.71
C GLN A 152 -34.65 21.90 -10.69
N PRO A 153 -35.63 22.80 -10.47
CA PRO A 153 -36.69 23.03 -11.44
C PRO A 153 -36.11 23.34 -12.83
N PRO A 154 -36.64 22.76 -13.93
CA PRO A 154 -37.91 22.02 -14.07
C PRO A 154 -37.83 20.49 -13.88
N TYR A 155 -36.74 19.95 -13.32
CA TYR A 155 -36.57 18.52 -13.14
C TYR A 155 -37.35 17.97 -11.96
N ILE A 156 -37.79 16.71 -12.09
CA ILE A 156 -38.39 15.94 -11.02
C ILE A 156 -37.55 14.69 -10.74
N GLU A 157 -37.52 14.25 -9.49
CA GLU A 157 -36.87 13.00 -9.10
C GLU A 157 -37.73 11.81 -9.53
N VAL A 158 -37.12 10.82 -10.17
CA VAL A 158 -37.83 9.65 -10.75
C VAL A 158 -37.28 8.30 -10.29
N GLY A 159 -36.18 8.30 -9.53
CA GLY A 159 -35.52 7.11 -9.01
C GLY A 159 -34.20 7.47 -8.35
N ASP A 160 -33.50 6.46 -7.84
CA ASP A 160 -32.25 6.65 -7.10
C ASP A 160 -31.22 7.44 -7.92
N ASN A 161 -30.86 8.60 -7.40
CA ASN A 161 -29.90 9.52 -7.99
C ASN A 161 -30.25 9.93 -9.44
N GLN A 162 -31.54 10.01 -9.79
CA GLN A 162 -31.98 10.35 -11.15
C GLN A 162 -33.04 11.45 -11.17
N CYS A 163 -32.72 12.51 -11.92
CA CYS A 163 -33.65 13.59 -12.27
C CYS A 163 -34.13 13.42 -13.71
N MET A 164 -35.42 13.67 -13.96
CA MET A 164 -36.02 13.63 -15.28
C MET A 164 -36.77 14.94 -15.60
N CYS A 165 -36.66 15.37 -16.85
CA CYS A 165 -37.42 16.48 -17.41
C CYS A 165 -38.52 15.91 -18.30
N SER A 166 -39.79 16.14 -17.94
CA SER A 166 -40.92 15.65 -18.73
C SER A 166 -41.02 16.36 -20.08
N ALA A 167 -41.22 15.60 -21.16
CA ALA A 167 -41.46 16.14 -22.50
C ALA A 167 -42.74 16.99 -22.59
N GLU A 168 -43.66 16.84 -21.65
CA GLU A 168 -44.89 17.64 -21.56
C GLU A 168 -44.65 19.05 -21.02
N ASN A 169 -43.52 19.27 -20.33
CA ASN A 169 -43.17 20.56 -19.78
C ASN A 169 -42.42 21.41 -20.83
N PRO A 170 -42.95 22.57 -21.25
CA PRO A 170 -42.29 23.42 -22.25
C PRO A 170 -40.89 23.88 -21.85
N ALA A 171 -40.61 24.02 -20.55
CA ALA A 171 -39.29 24.40 -20.03
C ALA A 171 -38.23 23.31 -20.28
N CYS A 172 -38.64 22.07 -20.52
CA CYS A 172 -37.75 20.93 -20.78
C CYS A 172 -37.33 20.79 -22.25
N ARG A 173 -37.86 21.62 -23.16
CA ARG A 173 -37.68 21.42 -24.63
C ARG A 173 -36.22 21.36 -25.07
N ASP A 174 -35.39 22.23 -24.50
CA ASP A 174 -33.96 22.34 -24.84
C ASP A 174 -33.06 21.81 -23.70
N GLN A 175 -33.63 21.11 -22.73
CA GLN A 175 -32.93 20.56 -21.58
C GLN A 175 -32.70 19.06 -21.76
N PRO A 176 -31.65 18.48 -21.14
CA PRO A 176 -31.47 17.03 -21.17
C PRO A 176 -32.65 16.31 -20.51
N PHE A 177 -33.10 15.22 -21.13
CA PHE A 177 -34.25 14.44 -20.66
C PHE A 177 -34.02 13.84 -19.28
N THR A 178 -32.79 13.38 -19.01
CA THR A 178 -32.41 12.79 -17.74
C THR A 178 -31.04 13.30 -17.30
N ILE A 179 -30.88 13.47 -16.00
CA ILE A 179 -29.60 13.71 -15.33
C ILE A 179 -29.43 12.59 -14.29
N LEU A 180 -28.41 11.77 -14.46
CA LEU A 180 -28.07 10.67 -13.56
C LEU A 180 -26.82 11.06 -12.76
N TYR A 181 -26.88 10.93 -11.44
CA TYR A 181 -25.76 11.20 -10.55
C TYR A 181 -25.08 9.88 -10.16
N ARG A 182 -23.74 9.88 -10.22
CA ARG A 182 -22.90 8.74 -9.86
C ARG A 182 -21.70 9.23 -9.07
N HIS A 183 -21.41 8.53 -7.99
CA HIS A 183 -20.23 8.74 -7.16
C HIS A 183 -19.35 7.53 -7.30
N MET A 184 -18.05 7.74 -7.43
CA MET A 184 -17.09 6.66 -7.60
C MET A 184 -15.77 6.99 -6.91
N ASP A 185 -15.17 5.96 -6.34
CA ASP A 185 -13.81 5.98 -5.83
C ASP A 185 -12.84 5.66 -6.96
N LEU A 186 -11.69 6.33 -6.97
CA LEU A 186 -10.60 6.03 -7.88
C LEU A 186 -9.30 5.88 -7.10
N SER A 187 -8.86 4.63 -6.94
CA SER A 187 -7.55 4.33 -6.37
C SER A 187 -6.45 4.95 -7.25
N PRO A 188 -5.55 5.77 -6.67
CA PRO A 188 -4.43 6.34 -7.38
C PRO A 188 -3.47 5.23 -7.81
N GLY A 189 -2.77 5.46 -8.92
CA GLY A 189 -1.80 4.49 -9.44
C GLY A 189 -2.33 3.44 -10.40
N ARG A 190 -3.63 3.48 -10.73
CA ARG A 190 -4.21 2.67 -11.80
C ARG A 190 -3.41 2.86 -13.09
N ALA A 191 -3.00 1.75 -13.70
CA ALA A 191 -2.24 1.77 -14.95
C ALA A 191 -3.08 2.44 -16.05
N VAL A 192 -2.50 3.42 -16.74
CA VAL A 192 -3.17 4.11 -17.85
C VAL A 192 -2.76 3.52 -19.19
N PRO A 193 -3.68 3.37 -20.16
CA PRO A 193 -5.08 3.77 -20.09
C PRO A 193 -5.95 2.81 -19.26
N ALA A 194 -6.90 3.35 -18.49
CA ALA A 194 -7.83 2.57 -17.67
C ALA A 194 -9.29 2.86 -17.99
N ASP A 195 -10.09 1.81 -18.15
CA ASP A 195 -11.54 1.92 -18.31
C ASP A 195 -12.18 2.20 -16.95
N ILE A 196 -12.83 3.35 -16.81
CA ILE A 196 -13.34 3.83 -15.52
C ILE A 196 -14.85 3.64 -15.40
N PHE A 197 -15.59 3.99 -16.44
CA PHE A 197 -17.05 3.98 -16.41
C PHE A 197 -17.62 3.71 -17.81
N GLN A 198 -18.62 2.83 -17.92
CA GLN A 198 -19.27 2.53 -19.20
C GLN A 198 -20.69 3.10 -19.24
N MET A 199 -20.95 3.92 -20.26
CA MET A 199 -22.28 4.39 -20.61
C MET A 199 -22.92 3.41 -21.58
N GLN A 200 -24.20 3.11 -21.37
CA GLN A 200 -24.98 2.28 -22.27
C GLN A 200 -26.38 2.89 -22.48
N ALA A 201 -26.74 3.06 -23.74
CA ALA A 201 -28.06 3.50 -24.17
C ALA A 201 -29.02 2.30 -24.24
N THR A 202 -30.28 2.52 -23.85
CA THR A 202 -31.35 1.55 -24.09
C THR A 202 -31.99 1.84 -25.45
N THR A 203 -31.96 0.86 -26.35
CA THR A 203 -32.50 1.04 -27.71
C THR A 203 -34.02 0.99 -27.71
N ARG A 204 -34.68 2.15 -27.70
CA ARG A 204 -36.13 2.24 -27.94
C ARG A 204 -36.54 2.40 -29.40
N TYR A 205 -35.62 2.84 -30.27
CA TYR A 205 -35.95 3.21 -31.64
C TYR A 205 -34.99 2.55 -32.64
N PRO A 206 -35.48 1.69 -33.54
CA PRO A 206 -34.69 1.18 -34.66
C PRO A 206 -34.18 2.36 -35.51
N GLY A 207 -32.87 2.38 -35.81
CA GLY A 207 -32.25 3.42 -36.64
C GLY A 207 -31.79 4.69 -35.91
N ALA A 208 -31.94 4.78 -34.58
CA ALA A 208 -31.32 5.85 -33.80
C ALA A 208 -29.80 5.64 -33.66
N PHE A 209 -29.02 6.71 -33.74
CA PHE A 209 -27.59 6.71 -33.43
C PHE A 209 -27.30 7.55 -32.20
N TYR A 210 -26.29 7.14 -31.45
CA TYR A 210 -25.91 7.76 -30.18
C TYR A 210 -24.50 8.36 -30.29
N ILE A 211 -24.37 9.59 -29.80
CA ILE A 211 -23.10 10.31 -29.71
C ILE A 211 -22.78 10.47 -28.23
N PHE A 212 -21.55 10.13 -27.85
CA PHE A 212 -21.09 10.20 -26.47
C PHE A 212 -19.94 11.20 -26.37
N GLN A 213 -20.03 12.13 -25.42
CA GLN A 213 -19.00 13.17 -25.24
C GLN A 213 -18.88 13.60 -23.77
N ILE A 214 -17.71 14.10 -23.40
CA ILE A 214 -17.52 14.81 -22.13
C ILE A 214 -17.94 16.27 -22.36
N LYS A 215 -18.95 16.72 -21.62
CA LYS A 215 -19.51 18.07 -21.70
C LYS A 215 -18.70 19.09 -20.92
N SER A 216 -18.26 18.72 -19.71
CA SER A 216 -17.54 19.59 -18.77
C SER A 216 -16.71 18.76 -17.79
N GLY A 217 -15.81 19.43 -17.05
CA GLY A 217 -15.06 18.85 -15.93
C GLY A 217 -13.75 18.15 -16.30
N ASN A 218 -13.37 18.13 -17.58
CA ASN A 218 -12.15 17.48 -18.08
C ASN A 218 -11.10 18.49 -18.56
N ASP A 219 -10.91 19.56 -17.80
CA ASP A 219 -10.00 20.65 -18.19
C ASP A 219 -8.53 20.21 -18.26
N GLY A 220 -8.13 19.28 -17.38
CA GLY A 220 -6.78 18.69 -17.38
C GLY A 220 -6.56 17.62 -18.45
N ARG A 221 -7.61 17.27 -19.21
CA ARG A 221 -7.59 16.26 -20.28
C ARG A 221 -7.13 14.89 -19.79
N GLU A 222 -7.44 14.55 -18.54
CA GLU A 222 -7.13 13.25 -17.97
C GLU A 222 -8.04 12.17 -18.54
N PHE A 223 -9.22 12.54 -19.04
CA PHE A 223 -10.23 11.61 -19.55
C PHE A 223 -10.48 11.77 -21.04
N TYR A 224 -10.92 10.69 -21.69
CA TYR A 224 -11.53 10.74 -23.01
C TYR A 224 -12.63 9.70 -23.15
N MET A 225 -13.55 9.94 -24.08
CA MET A 225 -14.59 8.97 -24.42
C MET A 225 -14.11 8.03 -25.51
N ARG A 226 -14.23 6.73 -25.27
CA ARG A 226 -14.00 5.68 -26.27
C ARG A 226 -15.32 5.01 -26.62
N GLN A 227 -15.79 5.17 -27.86
CA GLN A 227 -16.98 4.48 -28.32
C GLN A 227 -16.71 2.97 -28.41
N THR A 228 -17.53 2.15 -27.76
CA THR A 228 -17.37 0.69 -27.70
C THR A 228 -18.40 -0.04 -28.56
N SER A 229 -19.56 0.57 -28.79
CA SER A 229 -20.56 0.09 -29.76
C SER A 229 -21.39 1.26 -30.31
N ASN A 230 -22.41 0.95 -31.12
CA ASN A 230 -23.40 1.93 -31.55
C ASN A 230 -24.25 2.48 -30.40
N VAL A 231 -24.29 1.81 -29.25
CA VAL A 231 -25.13 2.14 -28.09
C VAL A 231 -24.34 2.26 -26.80
N SER A 232 -23.01 2.18 -26.84
CA SER A 232 -22.18 2.26 -25.65
C SER A 232 -20.86 2.98 -25.89
N ALA A 233 -20.38 3.65 -24.84
CA ALA A 233 -19.06 4.26 -24.80
C ALA A 233 -18.49 4.15 -23.39
N THR A 234 -17.17 4.09 -23.29
CA THR A 234 -16.45 3.99 -22.03
C THR A 234 -15.67 5.29 -21.79
N LEU A 235 -15.80 5.84 -20.60
CA LEU A 235 -14.92 6.87 -20.07
C LEU A 235 -13.58 6.22 -19.71
N VAL A 236 -12.52 6.68 -20.36
CA VAL A 236 -11.17 6.13 -20.19
C VAL A 236 -10.28 7.19 -19.55
N LEU A 237 -9.58 6.79 -18.49
CA LEU A 237 -8.50 7.56 -17.89
C LEU A 237 -7.24 7.40 -18.75
N SER A 238 -6.76 8.51 -19.31
CA SER A 238 -5.55 8.56 -20.15
C SER A 238 -4.31 8.98 -19.40
N ARG A 239 -4.46 9.68 -18.28
CA ARG A 239 -3.35 10.21 -17.48
C ARG A 239 -3.58 9.93 -16.00
N PRO A 240 -2.53 9.64 -15.22
CA PRO A 240 -2.68 9.51 -13.78
C PRO A 240 -3.23 10.81 -13.19
N ILE A 241 -4.10 10.68 -12.20
CA ILE A 241 -4.62 11.80 -11.44
C ILE A 241 -3.98 11.78 -10.07
N SER A 242 -3.39 12.91 -9.68
CA SER A 242 -2.92 13.13 -8.31
C SER A 242 -4.12 13.48 -7.42
N GLY A 243 -4.28 12.76 -6.30
CA GLY A 243 -5.16 13.16 -5.22
C GLY A 243 -4.40 13.96 -4.13
N PRO A 244 -5.08 14.30 -3.02
CA PRO A 244 -6.51 14.14 -2.80
C PRO A 244 -7.29 15.22 -3.56
N ARG A 245 -8.26 14.81 -4.40
CA ARG A 245 -9.18 15.77 -5.06
C ARG A 245 -10.48 15.11 -5.50
N GLU A 246 -11.52 15.93 -5.59
CA GLU A 246 -12.78 15.59 -6.21
C GLU A 246 -12.80 16.08 -7.68
N VAL A 247 -13.23 15.22 -8.60
CA VAL A 247 -13.41 15.56 -10.01
C VAL A 247 -14.86 15.32 -10.41
N VAL A 248 -15.54 16.35 -10.88
CA VAL A 248 -16.93 16.26 -11.35
C VAL A 248 -16.98 16.36 -12.87
N LEU A 249 -17.46 15.31 -13.54
CA LEU A 249 -17.59 15.22 -14.99
C LEU A 249 -19.06 15.18 -15.40
N ASP A 250 -19.46 16.01 -16.36
CA ASP A 250 -20.74 15.83 -17.05
C ASP A 250 -20.50 15.07 -18.35
N LEU A 251 -21.01 13.84 -18.44
CA LEU A 251 -20.97 13.01 -19.63
C LEU A 251 -22.30 13.11 -20.36
N GLU A 252 -22.29 13.54 -21.61
CA GLU A 252 -23.50 13.71 -22.41
C GLU A 252 -23.65 12.58 -23.42
N MET A 253 -24.82 11.95 -23.42
CA MET A 253 -25.28 11.02 -24.43
C MET A 253 -26.35 11.72 -25.28
N VAL A 254 -26.04 11.97 -26.55
CA VAL A 254 -26.99 12.56 -27.51
C VAL A 254 -27.57 11.48 -28.38
N THR A 255 -28.90 11.33 -28.32
CA THR A 255 -29.66 10.45 -29.19
C THR A 255 -30.15 11.23 -30.39
N VAL A 256 -29.89 10.73 -31.60
CA VAL A 256 -30.40 11.32 -32.83
C VAL A 256 -31.12 10.25 -33.64
N ASN A 257 -32.35 10.55 -34.06
CA ASN A 257 -33.11 9.71 -34.97
C ASN A 257 -33.63 10.55 -36.14
N ASN A 258 -32.98 10.38 -37.29
CA ASN A 258 -33.30 11.13 -38.50
C ASN A 258 -34.66 10.75 -39.09
N VAL A 259 -35.17 9.55 -38.81
CA VAL A 259 -36.45 9.05 -39.37
C VAL A 259 -37.63 9.83 -38.78
N ILE A 260 -37.57 10.14 -37.48
CA ILE A 260 -38.62 10.88 -36.76
C ILE A 260 -38.19 12.31 -36.40
N ASN A 261 -37.07 12.77 -36.96
CA ASN A 261 -36.46 14.08 -36.70
C ASN A 261 -36.33 14.41 -35.20
N PHE A 262 -35.93 13.41 -34.43
CA PHE A 262 -35.81 13.50 -32.97
C PHE A 262 -34.35 13.70 -32.57
N ARG A 263 -34.11 14.65 -31.67
CA ARG A 263 -32.84 14.86 -31.01
C ARG A 263 -33.07 15.00 -29.51
N GLY A 264 -32.32 14.25 -28.72
CA GLY A 264 -32.39 14.24 -27.28
C GLY A 264 -31.01 14.18 -26.66
N SER A 265 -30.86 14.66 -25.43
CA SER A 265 -29.67 14.42 -24.63
C SER A 265 -30.02 13.90 -23.24
N SER A 266 -29.12 13.09 -22.69
CA SER A 266 -29.10 12.65 -21.30
C SER A 266 -27.72 12.93 -20.74
N ILE A 267 -27.65 13.40 -19.50
CA ILE A 267 -26.39 13.68 -18.81
C ILE A 267 -26.19 12.64 -17.70
N ILE A 268 -24.96 12.15 -17.57
CA ILE A 268 -24.49 11.43 -16.39
C ILE A 268 -23.44 12.31 -15.74
N ARG A 269 -23.76 12.84 -14.55
CA ARG A 269 -22.82 13.57 -13.71
C ARG A 269 -22.08 12.58 -12.82
N VAL A 270 -20.80 12.42 -13.07
CA VAL A 270 -19.92 11.50 -12.34
C VAL A 270 -19.01 12.32 -11.43
N THR A 271 -19.13 12.10 -10.12
CA THR A 271 -18.21 12.63 -9.12
C THR A 271 -17.20 11.55 -8.76
N ILE A 272 -15.92 11.85 -8.96
CA ILE A 272 -14.80 10.95 -8.76
C ILE A 272 -13.99 11.44 -7.56
N PHE A 273 -13.88 10.61 -6.53
CA PHE A 273 -13.03 10.86 -5.37
C PHE A 273 -11.69 10.16 -5.57
N VAL A 274 -10.61 10.95 -5.64
CA VAL A 274 -9.26 10.43 -5.85
C VAL A 274 -8.50 10.43 -4.54
N ALA A 275 -8.00 9.26 -4.13
CA ALA A 275 -7.21 9.13 -2.91
C ALA A 275 -5.85 9.83 -3.02
N GLU A 276 -5.30 10.24 -1.87
CA GLU A 276 -3.95 10.82 -1.76
C GLU A 276 -2.86 9.77 -1.98
N HIS A 277 -2.99 8.61 -1.33
CA HIS A 277 -1.94 7.59 -1.28
C HIS A 277 -2.14 6.51 -2.32
N LYS A 278 -1.08 6.24 -3.09
CA LYS A 278 -0.97 5.11 -3.99
C LYS A 278 -0.36 3.95 -3.22
N PHE A 279 -1.03 2.81 -3.26
CA PHE A 279 -0.49 1.55 -2.80
C PHE A 279 -0.44 0.50 -3.90
#